data_AF-A0A959SHI8-F1
#
_entry.id   AF-A0A959SHI8-F1
#
_cell.length_a   1.000
_cell.length_b   1.000
_cell.length_c   1.000
_cell.angle_alpha   90.00
_cell.angle_beta   90.00
_cell.angle_gamma   90.00
#
_symmetry.space_group_name_H-M   'P 1'
#
loop_
_entity.id
_entity.type
_entity.pdbx_description
1 polymer ?
#
loop_
_entity_poly.entity_id
_entity_poly.type
_entity_poly.pdbx_seq_one_letter_code
_entity_poly.pdbx_strand_id
1 'polypeptide(L)' 'VIGGAYGMNDAVRKRADLVLTLSAMVFPHQLVRVLFAEQLYRATTILQGSPYHH' A
#
# COMPACT_ATOMS: atom_id res chain seq x y z
N VAL A 1 2.30 5.80 -4.78
CA VAL A 1 2.33 5.42 -6.23
C VAL A 1 2.34 3.90 -6.29
N ILE A 2 1.63 3.26 -7.22
CA ILE A 2 1.68 1.81 -7.46
C ILE A 2 2.18 1.61 -8.90
N GLY A 3 3.24 0.81 -9.06
CA GLY A 3 3.86 0.57 -10.36
C GLY A 3 2.98 -0.31 -11.26
N GLY A 4 3.27 -0.29 -12.57
CA GLY A 4 2.65 -1.18 -13.54
C GLY A 4 3.28 -2.59 -13.52
N ALA A 5 2.95 -3.41 -14.53
CA ALA A 5 3.44 -4.78 -14.64
C ALA A 5 4.98 -4.90 -14.70
N TYR A 6 5.68 -3.84 -15.11
CA TYR A 6 7.14 -3.79 -15.22
C TYR A 6 7.83 -3.13 -14.00
N GLY A 7 7.09 -2.84 -12.93
CA GLY A 7 7.61 -2.18 -11.74
C GLY A 7 7.63 -0.65 -11.84
N MET A 8 8.57 -0.01 -11.14
CA MET A 8 8.77 1.44 -11.14
C MET A 8 10.19 1.81 -11.53
N ASN A 9 10.33 2.97 -12.18
CA ASN A 9 11.63 3.58 -12.48
C ASN A 9 12.34 4.00 -11.18
N ASP A 10 13.65 3.75 -11.10
CA ASP A 10 14.52 4.15 -9.99
C ASP A 10 14.42 5.64 -9.64
N ALA A 11 14.17 6.52 -10.62
CA ALA A 11 13.98 7.95 -10.36
C ALA A 11 12.78 8.20 -9.42
N VAL A 12 11.69 7.44 -9.57
CA VAL A 12 10.51 7.52 -8.69
C VAL A 12 10.86 7.02 -7.30
N ARG A 13 11.61 5.91 -7.22
CA ARG A 13 12.04 5.33 -5.94
C ARG A 13 12.96 6.28 -5.16
N LYS A 14 13.90 6.94 -5.85
CA LYS A 14 14.83 7.92 -5.25
C LYS A 14 14.13 9.20 -4.78
N ARG A 15 13.01 9.58 -5.41
CA ARG A 15 12.24 10.77 -5.02
C ARG A 15 11.30 10.52 -3.85
N ALA A 16 10.94 9.27 -3.58
CA ALA A 16 9.96 8.92 -2.56
C ALA A 16 10.50 9.15 -1.15
N ASP A 17 9.73 9.85 -0.31
CA ASP A 17 10.09 10.07 1.10
C ASP A 17 9.94 8.77 1.92
N LEU A 18 9.10 7.84 1.45
CA LEU A 18 8.86 6.55 2.07
C LEU A 18 8.58 5.48 1.01
N VAL A 19 9.20 4.31 1.17
CA VAL A 19 8.93 3.11 0.38
C VAL A 19 8.32 2.05 1.30
N LEU A 20 7.06 1.70 1.05
CA LEU A 20 6.31 0.71 1.83
C LEU A 20 6.21 -0.62 1.08
N THR A 21 6.48 -1.72 1.79
CA THR A 21 6.29 -3.09 1.30
C THR A 21 5.05 -3.69 1.95
N LEU A 22 4.09 -4.16 1.15
CA LEU A 22 2.87 -4.80 1.66
C LEU A 22 3.09 -6.27 2.03
N SER A 23 4.01 -6.96 1.36
CA SER A 23 4.37 -8.36 1.59
C SER A 23 5.66 -8.70 0.83
N ALA A 24 6.26 -9.85 1.15
CA ALA A 24 7.29 -10.48 0.32
C ALA A 24 6.72 -11.14 -0.95
N MET A 25 5.41 -11.33 -1.04
CA MET A 25 4.74 -11.89 -2.23
C MET A 25 4.56 -10.84 -3.34
N VAL A 26 4.59 -11.30 -4.60
CA VAL A 26 4.23 -10.47 -5.76
C VAL A 26 2.72 -10.55 -5.98
N PHE A 27 2.03 -9.43 -5.81
CA PHE A 27 0.59 -9.34 -6.05
C PHE A 27 0.26 -8.76 -7.43
N PRO A 28 -0.84 -9.19 -8.07
CA PRO A 28 -1.37 -8.50 -9.23
C PRO A 28 -1.68 -7.04 -8.91
N HIS A 29 -1.36 -6.12 -9.82
CA HIS A 29 -1.53 -4.68 -9.61
C HIS A 29 -2.97 -4.27 -9.26
N GLN A 30 -3.99 -4.98 -9.78
CA GLN A 30 -5.39 -4.74 -9.43
C GLN A 30 -5.68 -5.07 -7.96
N LEU A 31 -5.11 -6.17 -7.45
CA LEU A 31 -5.30 -6.60 -6.06
C LEU A 31 -4.59 -5.65 -5.08
N VAL A 32 -3.38 -5.18 -5.42
CA VAL A 32 -2.62 -4.23 -4.60
C VAL A 32 -3.43 -2.97 -4.28
N ARG A 33 -4.22 -2.47 -5.24
CA ARG A 33 -5.04 -1.27 -5.04
C ARG A 33 -6.11 -1.48 -3.96
N VAL A 34 -6.82 -2.61 -4.02
CA VAL A 34 -7.87 -2.96 -3.06
C VAL A 34 -7.27 -3.22 -1.68
N LEU A 35 -6.20 -4.02 -1.61
CA LEU A 35 -5.50 -4.30 -0.35
C LEU A 35 -4.98 -3.02 0.30
N PHE A 36 -4.34 -2.14 -0.47
CA PHE A 36 -3.82 -0.89 0.09
C PHE A 36 -4.93 0.05 0.56
N ALA A 37 -6.06 0.13 -0.17
CA ALA A 37 -7.22 0.91 0.25
C ALA A 37 -7.81 0.38 1.58
N GLU A 38 -7.89 -0.94 1.73
CA GLU A 38 -8.32 -1.57 2.98
C GLU A 38 -7.38 -1.25 4.13
N GLN A 39 -6.06 -1.36 3.91
CA GLN A 39 -5.06 -1.06 4.93
C GLN A 39 -5.09 0.42 5.35
N LEU A 40 -5.41 1.33 4.42
CA LEU A 40 -5.60 2.74 4.75
C LEU A 40 -6.86 2.94 5.60
N TYR A 41 -7.98 2.32 5.23
CA TYR A 41 -9.21 2.34 6.03
C TYR A 41 -9.00 1.77 7.44
N ARG A 42 -8.30 0.65 7.55
CA ARG A 42 -7.85 0.05 8.80
C ARG A 42 -7.08 1.03 9.66
N ALA A 43 -6.06 1.67 9.09
CA ALA A 43 -5.22 2.63 9.79
C ALA A 43 -6.04 3.81 10.31
N THR A 44 -6.93 4.38 9.48
CA THR A 44 -7.78 5.50 9.91
C THR A 44 -8.77 5.10 11.00
N THR A 45 -9.35 3.89 10.90
CA THR A 45 -10.33 3.42 11.89
C THR A 45 -9.66 3.20 13.26
N ILE A 46 -8.45 2.64 13.28
CA ILE A 46 -7.62 2.50 14.49
C ILE A 46 -7.32 3.87 15.09
N LEU A 47 -6.89 4.85 14.27
CA LEU A 47 -6.57 6.20 14.74
C LEU A 47 -7.80 6.95 15.30
N GLN A 48 -8.99 6.63 14.80
CA GLN A 48 -10.25 7.17 15.31
C GLN A 48 -10.74 6.49 16.59
N GLY A 49 -10.07 5.41 17.04
CA GLY A 49 -10.52 4.62 18.18
C GLY A 49 -11.81 3.84 17.92
N SER A 50 -12.20 3.69 16.65
CA SER A 50 -13.37 2.89 16.27
C SER A 50 -13.01 1.41 16.25
N PRO A 51 -13.91 0.50 16.69
CA PRO A 51 -13.64 -0.92 16.65
C PRO A 51 -13.53 -1.38 15.19
N TYR A 52 -12.32 -1.77 14.81
CA TYR A 52 -12.00 -2.29 13.48
C TYR A 52 -11.49 -3.73 13.54
N HIS A 53 -10.76 -4.04 14.63
CA HIS A 53 -10.53 -5.39 15.13
C HIS A 53 -11.22 -5.51 16.48
N HIS A 54 -11.56 -6.74 16.86
CA HIS A 54 -12.21 -7.06 18.13
C HIS A 54 -11.63 -6.30 19.33
#